data_AF-A0A3C0ZZW4-F1
#
_entry.id   AF-A0A3C0ZZW4-F1
#
_cell.length_a   1.000
_cell.length_b   1.000
_cell.length_c   1.000
_cell.angle_alpha   90.00
_cell.angle_beta   90.00
_cell.angle_gamma   90.00
#
_symmetry.space_group_name_H-M   'P 1'
#
loop_
_entity.id
_entity.type
_entity.pdbx_description
1 polymer ?
#
loop_
_entity_poly.entity_id
_entity_poly.type
_entity_poly.pdbx_seq_one_letter_code
_entity_poly.pdbx_strand_id
1 'polypeptide(L)' 'MAEENCRRHNVLDRIFLLEGDLLEPLPEPVALVVANLPYLSRQELEGAPPEVAKYEPRRAFDGGLNGLD' A
#
# COMPACT_ATOMS: atom_id res chain seq x y z
N MET A 1 7.39 -9.53 3.00
CA MET A 1 7.97 -8.32 3.63
C MET A 1 7.24 -7.93 4.91
N ALA A 2 5.90 -7.83 4.92
CA ALA A 2 5.14 -7.41 6.10
C ALA A 2 5.42 -8.30 7.35
N GLU A 3 5.34 -9.62 7.22
CA GLU A 3 5.58 -10.54 8.33
C GLU A 3 7.01 -10.43 8.91
N GLU A 4 8.01 -10.26 8.03
CA GLU A 4 9.40 -10.09 8.43
C GLU A 4 9.60 -8.81 9.26
N ASN A 5 8.92 -7.72 8.88
CA ASN A 5 8.93 -6.49 9.67
C ASN A 5 8.28 -6.71 11.04
N CYS A 6 7.15 -7.43 11.10
CA CYS A 6 6.49 -7.76 12.37
C CYS A 6 7.41 -8.58 13.29
N ARG A 7 8.15 -9.55 12.74
CA ARG A 7 9.17 -10.33 13.47
C ARG A 7 10.28 -9.43 13.99
N ARG A 8 10.88 -8.61 13.11
CA ARG A 8 11.98 -7.71 13.45
C ARG A 8 11.63 -6.75 14.60
N HIS A 9 10.36 -6.35 14.69
CA HIS A 9 9.88 -5.42 15.70
C HIS A 9 9.18 -6.10 16.89
N ASN A 10 9.12 -7.43 16.95
CA ASN A 10 8.47 -8.22 18.03
C ASN A 10 7.01 -7.81 18.30
N VAL A 11 6.19 -7.76 17.25
CA VAL A 11 4.78 -7.33 17.34
C VAL A 11 3.79 -8.35 16.75
N LEU A 12 4.23 -9.58 16.51
CA LEU A 12 3.39 -10.64 15.94
C LEU A 12 2.18 -11.01 16.82
N ASP A 13 2.24 -10.71 18.11
CA ASP A 13 1.15 -10.94 19.07
C ASP A 13 0.01 -9.91 18.94
N ARG A 14 0.22 -8.80 18.22
CA ARG A 14 -0.73 -7.68 18.09
C ARG A 14 -1.09 -7.33 16.64
N ILE A 15 -0.51 -8.01 15.65
CA ILE A 15 -0.74 -7.75 14.23
C ILE A 15 -1.23 -9.01 13.54
N PHE A 16 -2.37 -8.89 12.86
CA PHE A 16 -2.90 -9.90 11.95
C PHE A 16 -2.68 -9.43 10.52
N LEU A 17 -2.01 -10.24 9.71
CA LEU A 17 -1.76 -9.94 8.30
C LEU A 17 -2.76 -10.69 7.43
N LEU A 18 -3.41 -9.97 6.53
CA LEU A 18 -4.42 -10.47 5.61
C LEU A 18 -4.02 -10.05 4.19
N GLU A 19 -3.99 -11.00 3.26
CA GLU A 19 -3.73 -10.74 1.84
C GLU A 19 -5.07 -10.67 1.09
N GLY A 20 -5.33 -9.57 0.38
CA GLY A 20 -6.57 -9.37 -0.37
C GLY A 20 -6.66 -7.97 -0.96
N ASP A 21 -7.79 -7.68 -1.62
CA ASP A 21 -8.07 -6.36 -2.16
C ASP A 21 -8.78 -5.48 -1.12
N LEU A 22 -8.19 -4.32 -0.83
CA LEU A 22 -8.67 -3.34 0.14
C LEU A 22 -9.22 -3.99 1.44
N LEU A 23 -10.53 -3.88 1.65
CA LEU A 23 -11.22 -4.33 2.86
C LEU A 23 -11.88 -5.70 2.70
N GLU A 24 -11.79 -6.33 1.51
CA GLU A 24 -12.37 -7.65 1.24
C GLU A 24 -11.95 -8.73 2.25
N PRO A 25 -10.68 -8.82 2.71
CA PRO A 25 -10.30 -9.89 3.61
C PRO A 25 -10.66 -9.61 5.08
N LEU A 26 -11.24 -8.45 5.42
CA LEU A 26 -11.58 -8.14 6.81
C LEU A 26 -12.66 -9.09 7.34
N PRO A 27 -12.42 -9.80 8.45
CA PRO A 27 -13.39 -10.74 9.01
C PRO A 27 -14.56 -10.04 9.73
N GLU A 28 -14.35 -8.79 10.15
CA GLU A 28 -15.33 -7.99 10.89
C GLU A 28 -15.05 -6.48 10.71
N PRO A 29 -16.04 -5.60 10.99
CA PRO A 29 -15.84 -4.15 10.94
C PRO A 29 -14.78 -3.66 11.93
N VAL A 30 -14.06 -2.61 11.54
CA VAL A 30 -13.03 -1.96 12.36
C VAL A 30 -13.44 -0.53 12.75
N ALA A 31 -12.91 -0.05 13.87
CA ALA A 31 -13.19 1.31 14.35
C ALA A 31 -12.49 2.41 13.54
N LEU A 32 -11.35 2.09 12.91
CA LEU A 32 -10.53 3.03 12.15
C LEU A 32 -9.86 2.31 10.98
N VAL A 33 -9.85 2.97 9.82
CA VAL A 33 -9.09 2.55 8.65
C VAL A 33 -8.00 3.59 8.38
N VAL A 34 -6.76 3.14 8.22
CA VAL A 34 -5.63 3.96 7.81
C VAL A 34 -5.04 3.31 6.56
N ALA A 35 -4.86 4.10 5.51
CA ALA A 35 -4.33 3.60 4.25
C ALA A 35 -3.38 4.62 3.63
N ASN A 36 -2.30 4.12 3.03
CA ASN A 36 -1.44 4.86 2.12
C ASN A 36 -1.59 4.19 0.74
N LEU A 37 -2.70 4.48 0.07
CA LEU A 37 -3.03 3.93 -1.25
C LEU A 37 -2.24 4.65 -2.35
N PRO A 38 -2.08 4.06 -3.54
CA PRO A 38 -1.55 4.77 -4.70
C PRO A 38 -2.33 6.07 -4.96
N TYR A 39 -1.64 7.20 -5.07
CA TYR A 39 -2.28 8.53 -5.18
C TYR A 39 -1.70 9.39 -6.31
N LEU A 40 -0.70 8.89 -7.05
CA LEU A 40 -0.13 9.64 -8.16
C LEU A 40 -0.93 9.35 -9.42
N SER A 41 -1.30 10.43 -10.13
CA SER A 41 -1.84 10.29 -11.47
C SER A 41 -0.78 9.73 -12.42
N ARG A 42 -1.23 9.14 -13.53
CA ARG A 42 -0.31 8.67 -14.59
C ARG A 42 0.60 9.79 -15.13
N GLN A 43 0.09 11.02 -15.22
CA GLN A 43 0.89 12.17 -15.66
C GLN A 43 2.00 12.50 -14.66
N GLU A 44 1.71 12.47 -13.36
CA GLU A 44 2.72 12.67 -12.31
C GLU A 44 3.74 11.54 -12.30
N LEU A 45 3.32 10.30 -12.59
CA LEU A 45 4.21 9.16 -12.73
C LEU A 45 5.15 9.24 -13.93
N GLU A 46 4.68 9.79 -15.05
CA GLU A 46 5.52 10.05 -16.22
C GLU A 46 6.61 11.09 -15.93
N GLY A 47 6.30 12.08 -15.07
CA GLY A 47 7.23 13.10 -14.61
C GLY A 47 8.03 12.72 -13.35
N ALA A 48 7.84 11.52 -12.81
CA ALA A 48 8.44 11.13 -11.55
C ALA A 48 9.97 11.05 -11.64
N PRO A 49 10.71 11.38 -10.56
CA PRO A 49 12.14 11.22 -10.52
C PRO A 49 12.56 9.79 -10.92
N PRO A 50 13.72 9.61 -11.60
CA PRO A 50 14.18 8.30 -12.05
C PRO A 50 14.26 7.27 -10.91
N GLU A 51 14.44 7.71 -9.68
CA GLU A 51 14.46 6.90 -8.47
C GLU A 51 13.12 6.19 -8.24
N VAL A 52 12.00 6.90 -8.40
CA VAL A 52 10.64 6.34 -8.24
C VAL A 52 10.37 5.29 -9.32
N ALA A 53 10.73 5.60 -10.57
CA ALA A 53 10.53 4.70 -11.70
C ALA A 53 11.45 3.46 -11.68
N LYS A 54 12.64 3.55 -11.06
CA LYS A 54 13.63 2.46 -11.04
C LYS A 54 13.55 1.57 -9.81
N TYR A 55 13.21 2.11 -8.65
CA TYR A 55 13.37 1.38 -7.39
C TYR A 55 12.06 0.88 -6.80
N GLU A 56 10.91 1.35 -7.27
CA GLU A 56 9.64 0.97 -6.69
C GLU A 56 8.65 0.32 -7.67
N PRO A 57 7.78 -0.59 -7.20
CA PRO A 57 6.78 -1.22 -8.05
C PRO A 57 5.76 -0.17 -8.55
N ARG A 58 5.53 -0.09 -9.87
CA ARG A 58 4.54 0.83 -10.46
C ARG A 58 3.16 0.78 -9.80
N ARG A 59 2.70 -0.42 -9.42
CA ARG A 59 1.40 -0.64 -8.76
C ARG A 59 1.30 0.03 -7.40
N ALA A 60 2.41 0.37 -6.75
CA ALA A 60 2.41 1.10 -5.48
C ALA A 60 2.10 2.60 -5.65
N PHE A 61 2.15 3.14 -6.88
CA PHE A 61 1.99 4.57 -7.13
C PHE A 61 0.89 4.94 -8.13
N ASP A 62 0.51 4.04 -9.04
CA ASP A 62 -0.53 4.30 -10.03
C ASP A 62 -1.92 4.40 -9.37
N GLY A 63 -2.30 5.63 -9.02
CA GLY A 63 -3.64 6.02 -8.60
C GLY A 63 -4.55 6.34 -9.80
N GLY A 64 -4.20 5.85 -11.00
CA GLY A 64 -5.03 5.97 -12.18
C GLY A 64 -4.91 7.31 -12.90
N LEU A 65 -5.97 7.70 -13.63
CA LEU A 65 -5.89 8.87 -14.53
C LEU A 65 -5.67 10.19 -13.79
N ASN A 66 -6.29 10.33 -12.62
CA ASN A 66 -6.29 11.55 -11.81
C ASN A 66 -5.69 11.36 -10.41
N GLY A 67 -5.20 10.16 -10.07
CA GLY A 67 -4.64 9.85 -8.75
C GLY A 67 -5.68 9.51 -7.68
N LEU A 68 -6.95 9.31 -8.06
CA LEU A 68 -8.08 9.07 -7.16
C LEU A 68 -8.87 7.78 -7.49
N ASP A 69 -8.33 6.94 -8.36
CA ASP A 69 -8.95 5.67 -8.76
C ASP A 69 -8.75 4.56 -7.69
#